data_AF-A0A7W1KVL1-F1
#
_entry.id   AF-A0A7W1KVL1-F1
#
_cell.length_a   1.000
_cell.length_b   1.000
_cell.length_c   1.000
_cell.angle_alpha   90.00
_cell.angle_beta   90.00
_cell.angle_gamma   90.00
#
_symmetry.space_group_name_H-M   'P 1'
#
loop_
_entity.id
_entity.type
_entity.pdbx_description
1 polymer ?
#
loop_
_entity_poly.entity_id
_entity_poly.type
_entity_poly.pdbx_seq_one_letter_code
_entity_poly.pdbx_strand_id
1 'polypeptide(L)'
;VMIHGPERMEIPFSGKFREVEPPERVVMTLGDPGDPDSGNVEVLSADFKDLGGGRTEMTFTQRGGNLPADEYSRAMRGSLIFFERLADHLSDELKARHDSDS
;
A
#
# COMPACT_ATOMS: atom_id res chain seq x y z
N VAL A 1 -0.98 -0.52 8.89
CA VAL A 1 -1.28 0.79 9.49
C VAL A 1 -2.78 1.01 9.41
N MET A 2 -3.41 1.52 10.48
CA MET A 2 -4.86 1.72 10.58
C MET A 2 -5.21 3.20 10.38
N ILE A 3 -6.35 3.49 9.73
CA ILE A 3 -6.92 4.84 9.58
C ILE A 3 -8.15 4.93 10.50
N HIS A 4 -8.26 6.01 11.28
CA HIS A 4 -9.31 6.19 12.30
C HIS A 4 -10.29 7.32 11.95
N GLY A 5 -11.60 7.05 12.12
CA GLY A 5 -12.67 8.04 12.28
C GLY A 5 -13.11 8.16 13.75
N PRO A 6 -14.00 9.13 14.09
CA PRO A 6 -14.31 9.53 15.47
C PRO A 6 -15.09 8.51 16.31
N GLU A 7 -15.74 7.54 15.68
CA GLU A 7 -16.15 6.29 16.32
C GLU A 7 -15.12 5.24 15.92
N ARG A 8 -14.58 4.50 16.88
CA ARG A 8 -13.48 3.54 16.69
C ARG A 8 -13.96 2.34 15.84
N MET A 9 -14.13 2.57 14.55
CA MET A 9 -14.54 1.59 13.57
C MET A 9 -13.29 0.91 13.04
N GLU A 10 -13.14 -0.37 13.38
CA GLU A 10 -12.13 -1.22 12.78
C GLU A 10 -12.60 -1.58 11.37
N ILE A 11 -11.75 -1.34 10.37
CA ILE A 11 -11.98 -1.81 9.00
C ILE A 11 -11.03 -2.97 8.79
N PRO A 12 -11.47 -4.22 9.00
CA PRO A 12 -10.61 -5.36 8.85
C PRO A 12 -10.38 -5.60 7.35
N PHE A 13 -9.13 -5.84 6.97
CA PHE A 13 -8.75 -6.18 5.61
C PHE A 13 -8.04 -7.53 5.60
N SER A 14 -8.33 -8.36 4.60
CA SER A 14 -7.61 -9.60 4.34
C SER A 14 -7.01 -9.58 2.93
N GLY A 15 -5.99 -10.40 2.72
CA GLY A 15 -5.25 -10.40 1.48
C GLY A 15 -4.25 -11.54 1.39
N LYS A 16 -3.81 -11.83 0.18
CA LYS A 16 -2.74 -12.79 -0.11
C LYS A 16 -1.75 -12.15 -1.07
N PHE A 17 -0.46 -12.36 -0.84
CA PHE A 17 0.54 -12.05 -1.86
C PHE A 17 0.35 -12.97 -3.06
N ARG A 18 0.30 -12.37 -4.25
CA ARG A 18 0.21 -13.07 -5.53
C ARG A 18 1.57 -13.12 -6.22
N GLU A 19 2.36 -12.06 -6.05
CA GLU A 19 3.67 -11.89 -6.66
C GLU A 19 4.56 -11.08 -5.71
N VAL A 20 5.80 -11.51 -5.53
CA VAL A 20 6.84 -10.77 -4.81
C VAL A 20 8.14 -10.99 -5.57
N GLU A 21 8.60 -9.97 -6.27
CA GLU A 21 9.82 -9.97 -7.07
C GLU A 21 10.75 -8.86 -6.54
N PRO A 22 11.69 -9.18 -5.65
CA PRO A 22 12.61 -8.18 -5.13
C PRO A 22 13.64 -7.74 -6.19
N PRO A 23 13.97 -6.43 -6.32
CA PRO A 23 13.37 -5.27 -5.64
C PRO A 23 12.21 -4.62 -6.43
N GLU A 24 11.76 -5.24 -7.51
CA GLU A 24 11.03 -4.59 -8.60
C GLU A 24 9.52 -4.50 -8.38
N ARG A 25 8.90 -5.48 -7.71
CA ARG A 25 7.43 -5.60 -7.75
C ARG A 25 6.81 -6.38 -6.61
N VAL A 26 5.64 -5.92 -6.18
CA VAL A 26 4.75 -6.65 -5.27
C VAL A 26 3.31 -6.57 -5.78
N VAL A 27 2.63 -7.72 -5.83
CA VAL A 27 1.19 -7.82 -6.12
C VAL A 27 0.51 -8.57 -4.98
N MET A 28 -0.57 -8.01 -4.45
CA MET A 28 -1.37 -8.61 -3.39
C MET A 28 -2.86 -8.41 -3.63
N THR A 29 -3.67 -9.27 -3.02
CA THR A 29 -5.12 -9.05 -2.98
C THR A 29 -5.53 -8.26 -1.74
N LEU A 30 -6.66 -7.59 -1.81
CA LEU A 30 -7.35 -6.92 -0.70
C LEU A 30 -8.83 -7.28 -0.78
N GLY A 31 -9.40 -7.83 0.30
CA GLY A 31 -10.80 -8.23 0.35
C GLY A 31 -11.35 -8.22 1.77
N ASP A 32 -12.66 -8.39 1.88
CA ASP A 32 -13.36 -8.44 3.16
C ASP A 32 -13.06 -9.77 3.89
N PRO A 33 -12.46 -9.74 5.10
CA PRO A 33 -12.24 -10.94 5.90
C PRO A 33 -13.54 -11.64 6.34
N GLY A 34 -14.67 -10.91 6.37
CA GLY A 34 -16.00 -11.47 6.66
C GLY A 34 -16.60 -12.25 5.49
N ASP A 35 -16.03 -12.11 4.28
CA ASP A 35 -16.49 -12.81 3.08
C ASP A 35 -15.30 -13.33 2.22
N PRO A 36 -14.51 -14.28 2.77
CA PRO A 36 -13.27 -14.75 2.16
C PRO A 36 -13.49 -15.56 0.87
N ASP A 37 -14.71 -16.04 0.61
CA ASP A 37 -15.06 -16.91 -0.51
C ASP A 37 -15.79 -16.19 -1.65
N SER A 38 -16.15 -14.90 -1.48
CA SER A 38 -16.86 -14.11 -2.49
C SER A 38 -16.18 -14.05 -3.85
N GLY A 39 -14.87 -14.30 -3.92
CA GLY A 39 -14.05 -14.09 -5.12
C GLY A 39 -13.88 -12.60 -5.49
N ASN A 40 -14.61 -11.71 -4.83
CA ASN A 40 -14.62 -10.26 -5.06
C ASN A 40 -13.47 -9.62 -4.29
N VAL A 41 -12.25 -9.81 -4.80
CA VAL A 41 -11.05 -9.21 -4.24
C VAL A 41 -10.51 -8.13 -5.15
N GLU A 42 -10.08 -7.03 -4.55
CA GLU A 42 -9.22 -6.07 -5.20
C GLU A 42 -7.81 -6.64 -5.30
N VAL A 43 -7.07 -6.18 -6.31
CA VAL A 43 -5.68 -6.50 -6.61
C VAL A 43 -4.92 -5.18 -6.56
N LEU A 44 -3.97 -5.13 -5.65
CA LEU A 44 -3.03 -4.02 -5.48
C LEU A 44 -1.71 -4.42 -6.11
N SER A 45 -1.11 -3.54 -6.91
CA SER A 45 0.27 -3.69 -7.38
C SER A 45 1.09 -2.45 -7.05
N ALA A 46 2.33 -2.68 -6.65
CA ALA A 46 3.36 -1.66 -6.52
C ALA A 46 4.56 -2.09 -7.37
N ASP A 47 4.86 -1.30 -8.39
CA ASP A 47 6.05 -1.45 -9.24
C ASP A 47 7.08 -0.39 -8.81
N PHE A 48 8.31 -0.82 -8.58
CA PHE A 48 9.41 0.00 -8.08
C PHE A 48 10.47 0.16 -9.15
N LYS A 49 10.85 1.41 -9.41
CA LYS A 49 11.91 1.75 -10.34
C LYS A 49 12.97 2.58 -9.64
N ASP A 50 14.21 2.11 -9.72
CA ASP A 50 15.36 2.87 -9.24
C ASP A 50 15.57 4.12 -10.10
N LEU A 51 15.65 5.28 -9.45
CA LEU A 51 15.96 6.57 -10.09
C LEU A 51 17.40 7.02 -9.84
N GLY A 52 18.19 6.20 -9.15
CA GLY A 52 19.54 6.53 -8.68
C GLY A 52 19.54 7.52 -7.51
N GLY A 53 20.70 7.63 -6.86
CA GLY A 53 20.89 8.52 -5.72
C GLY A 53 20.04 8.16 -4.50
N GLY A 54 19.70 6.88 -4.34
CA GLY A 54 18.88 6.38 -3.24
C GLY A 54 17.39 6.73 -3.36
N ARG A 55 16.91 7.09 -4.56
CA ARG A 55 15.50 7.44 -4.82
C ARG A 55 14.81 6.35 -5.63
N THR A 56 13.54 6.15 -5.34
CA THR A 56 12.69 5.16 -6.01
C THR A 56 11.42 5.83 -6.51
N GLU A 57 11.05 5.56 -7.75
CA GLU A 57 9.70 5.80 -8.27
C GLU A 57 8.83 4.58 -7.96
N MET A 58 7.66 4.80 -7.36
CA MET A 58 6.67 3.75 -7.09
C MET A 58 5.41 4.05 -7.91
N THR A 59 5.03 3.11 -8.77
CA THR A 59 3.73 3.12 -9.46
C THR A 59 2.77 2.20 -8.71
N PHE A 60 1.76 2.77 -8.07
CA PHE A 60 0.75 2.01 -7.33
C PHE A 60 -0.57 1.94 -8.10
N THR A 61 -1.12 0.73 -8.23
CA THR A 61 -2.41 0.48 -8.89
C THR A 61 -3.32 -0.32 -7.99
N GLN A 62 -4.60 0.04 -7.96
CA GLN A 62 -5.68 -0.75 -7.36
C GLN A 62 -6.74 -1.04 -8.41
N ARG A 63 -7.07 -2.32 -8.60
CA ARG A 63 -8.05 -2.80 -9.58
C ARG A 63 -8.75 -4.06 -9.08
N GLY A 64 -9.93 -4.37 -9.59
CA GLY A 64 -10.66 -5.58 -9.22
C GLY A 64 -12.05 -5.65 -9.83
N GLY A 65 -12.59 -4.48 -10.20
CA GLY A 65 -13.92 -4.34 -10.79
C GLY A 65 -15.06 -4.44 -9.77
N ASN A 66 -14.74 -4.59 -8.48
CA ASN A 66 -15.74 -4.81 -7.43
C ASN A 66 -16.19 -3.51 -6.76
N LEU A 67 -15.50 -2.40 -7.02
CA LEU A 67 -15.82 -1.09 -6.47
C LEU A 67 -16.46 -0.17 -7.53
N PRO A 68 -17.46 0.64 -7.14
CA PRO A 68 -17.87 1.81 -7.92
C PRO A 68 -16.72 2.79 -8.20
N ALA A 69 -16.81 3.57 -9.28
CA ALA A 69 -15.75 4.47 -9.71
C ALA A 69 -15.37 5.55 -8.67
N ASP A 70 -16.35 6.06 -7.92
CA ASP A 70 -16.12 7.03 -6.86
C ASP A 70 -15.46 6.41 -5.63
N GLU A 71 -15.71 5.12 -5.38
CA GLU A 71 -15.04 4.35 -4.33
C GLU A 71 -13.56 4.07 -4.68
N TYR A 72 -13.23 3.79 -5.94
CA TYR A 72 -11.82 3.73 -6.36
C TYR A 72 -11.05 5.03 -6.07
N SER A 73 -11.69 6.17 -6.31
CA SER A 73 -11.10 7.47 -6.00
C SER A 73 -10.90 7.68 -4.50
N ARG A 74 -11.84 7.19 -3.67
CA ARG A 74 -11.72 7.22 -2.20
C ARG A 74 -10.62 6.30 -1.71
N ALA A 75 -10.55 5.08 -2.23
CA ALA A 75 -9.52 4.09 -1.89
C ALA A 75 -8.13 4.63 -2.22
N MET A 76 -7.96 5.25 -3.39
CA MET A 76 -6.69 5.88 -3.78
C MET A 76 -6.27 7.00 -2.81
N ARG A 77 -7.20 7.84 -2.35
CA ARG A 77 -6.90 8.84 -1.32
C ARG A 77 -6.49 8.22 0.01
N GLY A 78 -7.12 7.11 0.40
CA GLY A 78 -6.72 6.33 1.56
C GLY A 78 -5.29 5.80 1.44
N SER A 79 -4.92 5.28 0.27
CA SER A 79 -3.56 4.81 -0.01
C SER A 79 -2.51 5.91 0.10
N LEU A 80 -2.80 7.13 -0.37
CA LEU A 80 -1.87 8.27 -0.25
C LEU A 80 -1.50 8.56 1.21
N ILE A 81 -2.43 8.46 2.16
CA ILE A 81 -2.14 8.65 3.58
C ILE A 81 -1.12 7.62 4.09
N PHE A 82 -1.19 6.38 3.61
CA PHE A 82 -0.19 5.36 3.95
C PHE A 82 1.16 5.66 3.32
N PHE A 83 1.20 6.16 2.08
CA PHE A 83 2.45 6.48 1.40
C PHE A 83 3.17 7.69 2.00
N GLU A 84 2.44 8.71 2.47
CA GLU A 84 3.05 9.81 3.23
C GLU A 84 3.73 9.29 4.51
N ARG A 85 3.05 8.42 5.27
CA ARG A 85 3.63 7.79 6.47
C ARG A 85 4.83 6.90 6.15
N LEU A 86 4.81 6.22 5.01
CA LEU A 86 5.94 5.42 4.53
C LEU A 86 7.13 6.31 4.19
N ALA A 87 6.89 7.44 3.52
CA ALA A 87 7.94 8.41 3.19
C ALA A 87 8.59 9.01 4.44
N ASP A 88 7.79 9.36 5.46
CA ASP A 88 8.30 9.80 6.77
C ASP A 88 9.19 8.73 7.41
N HIS A 89 8.71 7.49 7.47
CA HIS A 89 9.45 6.38 8.06
C HIS A 89 10.79 6.13 7.37
N LEU A 90 10.81 6.09 6.04
CA LEU A 90 12.03 5.90 5.25
C LEU A 90 13.00 7.08 5.45
N SER A 91 12.48 8.30 5.56
CA SER A 91 13.32 9.47 5.82
C SER A 91 14.03 9.39 7.17
N ASP A 92 13.33 8.93 8.21
CA ASP A 92 13.94 8.75 9.53
C ASP A 92 14.94 7.59 9.56
N GLU A 93 14.65 6.49 8.87
CA GLU A 93 15.59 5.38 8.72
C GLU A 93 16.88 5.79 7.98
N LEU A 94 16.75 6.58 6.91
CA LEU A 94 17.89 7.12 6.16
C LEU A 94 18.76 8.05 7.01
N LYS A 95 18.15 8.92 7.83
CA LYS A 95 18.90 9.74 8.81
C LYS A 95 19.66 8.87 9.80
N ALA A 96 18.99 7.89 10.40
CA ALA A 96 19.61 7.00 11.38
C ALA A 96 20.82 6.22 10.80
N ARG A 97 20.72 5.79 9.54
CA ARG A 97 21.83 5.13 8.82
C ARG A 97 22.99 6.08 8.51
N HIS A 98 22.70 7.32 8.14
CA HIS A 98 23.73 8.33 7.91
C HIS A 98 24.50 8.67 9.20
N ASP A 99 23.77 8.81 10.31
CA ASP A 99 24.36 9.09 11.62
C ASP A 99 25.19 7.92 12.17
N SER A 100 24.89 6.67 11.78
CA SER A 100 25.69 5.50 12.16
C SER A 100 26.97 5.33 11.33
N ASP A 101 27.00 5.87 10.12
CA ASP A 101 28.14 5.80 9.20
C ASP A 101 29.10 7.02 9.33
N SER A 102 28.76 8.00 10.18
CA SER A 102 29.52 9.24 10.44
C SER A 102 30.30 9.19 11.75
#